data_AF-A0A3D0FL94-F1
#
_entry.id   AF-A0A3D0FL94-F1
#
_cell.length_a   1.000
_cell.length_b   1.000
_cell.length_c   1.000
_cell.angle_alpha   90.00
_cell.angle_beta   90.00
_cell.angle_gamma   90.00
#
_symmetry.space_group_name_H-M   'P 1'
#
loop_
_entity.id
_entity.type
_entity.pdbx_description
1 polymer ?
#
loop_
_entity_poly.entity_id
_entity_poly.type
_entity_poly.pdbx_seq_one_letter_code
_entity_poly.pdbx_strand_id
1 'polypeptide(L)'
;MSTFAANITAGTKLYLAPGMWDDGSARFAAYFYNGSGNAWADLSALSGTDYYVVEAPSGTWTNVIFCRMNGGTTANDWGNKWNQSGDLVYDGTNNLFTISSWDNQTSGWSTYTAAGGSTSEPVTEPEGGVTYTVTVPSGTNQCYINGEATGNTFVKMTLLADGRYQKRITTAHTGLTYNYYSGASADYVEVTALGNAVSPRA
;
A
#
# COMPACT_ATOMS: atom_id res chain seq x y z
N MET A 1 -9.24 -4.53 -23.09
CA MET A 1 -9.34 -4.54 -21.62
C MET A 1 -8.82 -3.19 -21.14
N SER A 2 -9.69 -2.30 -20.66
CA SER A 2 -9.23 -1.08 -19.99
C SER A 2 -8.62 -1.49 -18.66
N THR A 3 -7.33 -1.22 -18.47
CA THR A 3 -6.74 -1.12 -17.13
C THR A 3 -7.41 0.06 -16.45
N PHE A 4 -8.01 -0.17 -15.28
CA PHE A 4 -8.57 0.92 -14.49
C PHE A 4 -7.40 1.74 -13.95
N ALA A 5 -7.19 2.95 -14.49
CA ALA A 5 -6.29 3.92 -13.89
C ALA A 5 -6.86 4.35 -12.53
N ALA A 6 -6.02 4.34 -11.50
CA ALA A 6 -6.34 4.86 -10.19
C ALA A 6 -5.59 6.17 -9.94
N ASN A 7 -6.18 7.04 -9.14
CA ASN A 7 -5.50 8.25 -8.71
C ASN A 7 -4.39 7.91 -7.71
N ILE A 8 -3.26 8.59 -7.85
CA ILE A 8 -2.19 8.61 -6.87
C ILE A 8 -2.46 9.79 -5.94
N THR A 9 -3.02 9.53 -4.77
CA THR A 9 -3.28 10.58 -3.76
C THR A 9 -2.06 10.80 -2.88
N ALA A 10 -2.01 11.95 -2.20
CA ALA A 10 -0.99 12.25 -1.20
C ALA A 10 -0.72 11.07 -0.24
N GLY A 11 0.56 10.78 0.04
CA GLY A 11 0.97 9.68 0.91
C GLY A 11 0.94 8.28 0.27
N THR A 12 0.48 8.15 -0.98
CA THR A 12 0.60 6.88 -1.71
C THR A 12 2.06 6.52 -1.87
N LYS A 13 2.46 5.34 -1.39
CA LYS A 13 3.82 4.82 -1.52
C LYS A 13 3.99 4.09 -2.85
N LEU A 14 4.92 4.57 -3.65
CA LEU A 14 5.41 3.86 -4.84
C LEU A 14 6.88 3.49 -4.64
N TYR A 15 7.25 2.34 -5.17
CA TYR A 15 8.57 1.75 -5.03
C TYR A 15 9.25 1.66 -6.38
N LEU A 16 10.57 1.81 -6.37
CA LEU A 16 11.43 1.68 -7.54
C LEU A 16 12.47 0.60 -7.24
N ALA A 17 12.54 -0.41 -8.09
CA ALA A 17 13.73 -1.25 -8.20
C ALA A 17 14.60 -0.65 -9.32
N PRO A 18 15.66 0.10 -8.97
CA PRO A 18 16.40 0.94 -9.92
C PRO A 18 17.22 0.12 -10.91
N GLY A 19 17.56 -1.13 -10.60
CA GLY A 19 18.30 -2.03 -11.49
C GLY A 19 19.56 -1.36 -12.03
N MET A 20 19.69 -1.31 -13.36
CA MET A 20 20.84 -0.68 -14.03
C MET A 20 20.99 0.82 -13.79
N TRP A 21 19.96 1.52 -13.29
CA TRP A 21 20.09 2.94 -12.97
C TRP A 21 20.84 3.21 -11.67
N ASP A 22 21.00 2.21 -10.79
CA ASP A 22 21.78 2.30 -9.56
C ASP A 22 23.28 2.22 -9.85
N ASP A 23 23.76 3.22 -10.57
CA ASP A 23 25.13 3.33 -11.07
C ASP A 23 25.66 4.75 -10.86
N GLY A 24 26.95 4.85 -10.51
CA GLY A 24 27.60 6.12 -10.21
C GLY A 24 27.04 6.79 -8.95
N SER A 25 26.94 8.12 -8.97
CA SER A 25 26.38 8.90 -7.86
C SER A 25 24.86 9.08 -7.95
N ALA A 26 24.15 8.27 -8.74
CA ALA A 26 22.74 8.49 -9.06
C ALA A 26 21.88 8.72 -7.81
N ARG A 27 20.96 9.69 -7.93
CA ARG A 27 19.82 9.82 -7.02
C ARG A 27 18.54 9.63 -7.81
N PHE A 28 17.43 9.35 -7.12
CA PHE A 28 16.17 9.07 -7.77
C PHE A 28 15.09 10.06 -7.35
N ALA A 29 14.25 10.44 -8.31
CA ALA A 29 13.11 11.31 -8.07
C ALA A 29 11.91 10.85 -8.89
N ALA A 30 10.71 11.20 -8.44
CA ALA A 30 9.47 10.97 -9.17
C ALA A 30 8.82 12.32 -9.53
N TYR A 31 8.42 12.45 -10.79
CA TYR A 31 7.61 13.55 -11.28
C TYR A 31 6.16 13.10 -11.36
N PHE A 32 5.34 13.64 -10.47
CA PHE A 32 3.91 13.40 -10.42
C PHE A 32 3.19 14.49 -11.21
N TYR A 33 2.22 14.11 -12.03
CA TYR A 33 1.46 15.08 -12.81
C TYR A 33 0.06 14.60 -13.14
N ASN A 34 -0.76 15.58 -13.51
CA ASN A 34 -2.10 15.41 -14.05
C ASN A 34 -2.34 16.53 -15.08
N GLY A 35 -3.58 16.66 -15.57
CA GLY A 35 -3.96 17.75 -16.49
C GLY A 35 -3.99 19.15 -15.88
N SER A 36 -3.76 19.30 -14.57
CA SER A 36 -3.91 20.56 -13.82
C SER A 36 -2.63 21.04 -13.14
N GLY A 37 -1.59 20.20 -13.03
CA GLY A 37 -0.36 20.54 -12.33
C GLY A 37 0.62 19.39 -12.25
N ASN A 38 1.73 19.66 -11.58
CA ASN A 38 2.80 18.70 -11.36
C ASN A 38 3.56 18.99 -10.06
N ALA A 39 4.30 17.99 -9.59
CA ALA A 39 5.19 18.08 -8.45
C ALA A 39 6.33 17.05 -8.55
N TRP A 40 7.50 17.41 -8.07
CA TRP A 40 8.62 16.49 -7.88
C TRP A 40 8.68 15.99 -6.44
N ALA A 41 9.09 14.75 -6.24
CA ALA A 41 9.44 14.22 -4.94
C ALA A 41 10.69 13.32 -5.03
N ASP A 42 11.57 13.41 -4.05
CA ASP A 42 12.74 12.54 -3.96
C ASP A 42 12.35 11.13 -3.53
N LEU A 43 13.07 10.14 -4.05
CA LEU A 43 13.00 8.77 -3.60
C LEU A 43 14.02 8.55 -2.49
N SER A 44 13.62 7.84 -1.43
CA SER A 44 14.49 7.43 -0.33
C SER A 44 14.84 5.95 -0.45
N ALA A 45 16.10 5.60 -0.20
CA ALA A 45 16.51 4.20 -0.16
C ALA A 45 15.76 3.45 0.95
N LEU A 46 15.24 2.27 0.65
CA LEU A 46 14.54 1.43 1.60
C LEU A 46 15.53 0.48 2.27
N SER A 47 15.78 0.72 3.56
CA SER A 47 16.78 -0.01 4.35
C SER A 47 16.62 -1.53 4.25
N GLY A 48 17.74 -2.24 4.05
CA GLY A 48 17.74 -3.70 3.93
C GLY A 48 17.26 -4.23 2.58
N THR A 49 17.06 -3.36 1.59
CA THR A 49 16.70 -3.73 0.21
C THR A 49 17.48 -2.87 -0.78
N ASP A 50 17.47 -3.28 -2.05
CA ASP A 50 17.97 -2.47 -3.18
C ASP A 50 16.87 -1.57 -3.77
N TYR A 51 15.75 -1.38 -3.06
CA TYR A 51 14.61 -0.61 -3.52
C TYR A 51 14.63 0.80 -2.94
N TYR A 52 13.92 1.68 -3.65
CA TYR A 52 13.67 3.03 -3.22
C TYR A 52 12.17 3.26 -3.10
N VAL A 53 11.77 4.18 -2.23
CA VAL A 53 10.36 4.53 -1.98
C VAL A 53 10.16 6.03 -2.13
N VAL A 54 9.04 6.41 -2.73
CA VAL A 54 8.52 7.78 -2.75
C VAL A 54 7.11 7.80 -2.20
N GLU A 55 6.82 8.83 -1.41
CA GLU A 55 5.46 9.17 -1.04
C GLU A 55 4.96 10.28 -1.99
N ALA A 56 3.80 10.06 -2.60
CA ALA A 56 3.22 11.04 -3.50
C ALA A 56 2.95 12.36 -2.74
N PRO A 57 3.33 13.52 -3.32
CA PRO A 57 3.13 14.82 -2.69
C PRO A 57 1.65 15.20 -2.65
N SER A 58 1.33 16.27 -1.91
CA SER A 58 -0.04 16.77 -1.77
C SER A 58 -0.70 17.00 -3.13
N GLY A 59 -1.85 16.37 -3.36
CA GLY A 59 -2.57 16.45 -4.62
C GLY A 59 -3.18 15.12 -5.02
N THR A 60 -3.72 15.10 -6.23
CA THR A 60 -4.31 13.92 -6.86
C THR A 60 -3.70 13.78 -8.25
N TRP A 61 -2.81 12.82 -8.43
CA TRP A 61 -2.04 12.64 -9.66
C TRP A 61 -2.59 11.47 -10.47
N THR A 62 -2.52 11.55 -11.79
CA THR A 62 -2.93 10.45 -12.67
C THR A 62 -1.74 9.68 -13.21
N ASN A 63 -0.58 10.33 -13.26
CA ASN A 63 0.63 9.79 -13.85
C ASN A 63 1.84 10.05 -12.96
N VAL A 64 2.86 9.22 -13.15
CA VAL A 64 4.17 9.36 -12.52
C VAL A 64 5.27 9.03 -13.54
N ILE A 65 6.39 9.73 -13.47
CA ILE A 65 7.63 9.39 -14.16
C ILE A 65 8.72 9.22 -13.12
N PHE A 66 9.39 8.06 -13.10
CA PHE A 66 10.60 7.89 -12.29
C PHE A 66 11.80 8.38 -13.08
N CYS A 67 12.70 9.08 -12.39
CA CYS A 67 13.88 9.69 -12.97
C CYS A 67 15.14 9.26 -12.21
N ARG A 68 16.16 8.85 -12.96
CA ARG A 68 17.55 8.82 -12.51
C ARG A 68 18.11 10.23 -12.69
N MET A 69 18.62 10.81 -11.62
CA MET A 69 19.04 12.20 -11.57
C MET A 69 20.54 12.30 -11.32
N ASN A 70 21.11 13.45 -11.69
CA ASN A 70 22.48 13.80 -11.39
C ASN A 70 22.70 13.86 -9.88
N GLY A 71 23.53 12.94 -9.39
CA GLY A 71 23.94 12.84 -8.00
C GLY A 71 24.71 14.04 -7.44
N GLY A 72 25.36 14.80 -8.33
CA GLY A 72 26.10 16.00 -7.95
C GLY A 72 25.21 17.22 -7.68
N THR A 73 23.89 17.10 -7.87
CA THR A 73 22.93 18.18 -7.64
C THR A 73 21.79 17.72 -6.74
N THR A 74 21.07 18.66 -6.15
CA THR A 74 19.91 18.39 -5.28
C THR A 74 18.58 18.83 -5.90
N ALA A 75 18.60 19.61 -6.99
CA ALA A 75 17.39 20.14 -7.61
C ALA A 75 16.69 19.10 -8.50
N ASN A 76 15.39 18.92 -8.30
CA ASN A 76 14.55 18.08 -9.16
C ASN A 76 14.03 18.86 -10.35
N ASP A 77 14.66 18.66 -11.50
CA ASP A 77 14.25 19.26 -12.76
C ASP A 77 14.74 18.42 -13.96
N TRP A 78 14.16 18.71 -15.12
CA TRP A 78 14.45 18.00 -16.36
C TRP A 78 15.89 18.19 -16.87
N GLY A 79 16.58 19.26 -16.48
CA GLY A 79 17.99 19.49 -16.85
C GLY A 79 18.96 18.65 -16.02
N ASN A 80 18.57 18.31 -14.79
CA ASN A 80 19.32 17.43 -13.89
C ASN A 80 19.01 15.94 -14.07
N LYS A 81 18.03 15.59 -14.90
CA LYS A 81 17.67 14.20 -15.20
C LYS A 81 18.70 13.55 -16.14
N TRP A 82 19.26 12.42 -15.72
CA TRP A 82 20.07 11.55 -16.58
C TRP A 82 19.21 10.60 -17.40
N ASN A 83 18.25 9.92 -16.77
CA ASN A 83 17.35 8.97 -17.42
C ASN A 83 15.93 9.05 -16.82
N GLN A 84 14.92 8.57 -17.54
CA GLN A 84 13.53 8.50 -17.06
C GLN A 84 12.76 7.28 -17.59
N SER A 85 11.69 6.93 -16.89
CA SER A 85 10.64 6.06 -17.42
C SER A 85 9.85 6.82 -18.48
N GLY A 86 8.96 6.10 -19.17
CA GLY A 86 7.87 6.77 -19.87
C GLY A 86 6.81 7.27 -18.88
N ASP A 87 5.72 7.76 -19.43
CA ASP A 87 4.52 8.18 -18.71
C ASP A 87 3.83 6.97 -18.09
N LEU A 88 3.97 6.78 -16.78
CA LEU A 88 3.38 5.63 -16.09
C LEU A 88 2.02 5.97 -15.50
N VAL A 89 1.09 5.03 -15.64
CA VAL A 89 -0.24 5.07 -15.04
C VAL A 89 -0.29 4.07 -13.89
N TYR A 90 -0.73 4.54 -12.73
CA TYR A 90 -0.97 3.68 -11.56
C TYR A 90 -2.32 2.99 -11.66
N ASP A 91 -2.39 1.70 -11.37
CA ASP A 91 -3.62 0.89 -11.44
C ASP A 91 -4.30 0.68 -10.07
N GLY A 92 -3.75 1.28 -9.00
CA GLY A 92 -4.27 1.11 -7.63
C GLY A 92 -3.77 -0.14 -6.92
N THR A 93 -3.02 -1.01 -7.61
CA THR A 93 -2.62 -2.33 -7.11
C THR A 93 -1.11 -2.52 -7.15
N ASN A 94 -0.50 -2.37 -8.32
CA ASN A 94 0.93 -2.55 -8.52
C ASN A 94 1.68 -1.28 -8.12
N ASN A 95 2.47 -1.37 -7.06
CA ASN A 95 3.16 -0.24 -6.45
C ASN A 95 4.68 -0.26 -6.65
N LEU A 96 5.26 -1.31 -7.25
CA LEU A 96 6.70 -1.41 -7.54
C LEU A 96 6.94 -1.32 -9.05
N PHE A 97 7.80 -0.41 -9.46
CA PHE A 97 8.29 -0.33 -10.84
C PHE A 97 9.74 -0.82 -10.92
N THR A 98 10.01 -1.81 -11.78
CA THR A 98 11.35 -2.38 -11.96
C THR A 98 11.99 -1.89 -13.24
N ILE A 99 13.15 -1.24 -13.13
CA ILE A 99 13.91 -0.76 -14.28
C ILE A 99 14.66 -1.91 -14.96
N SER A 100 14.49 -2.00 -16.27
CA SER A 100 15.11 -2.98 -17.16
C SER A 100 15.65 -2.35 -18.46
N SER A 101 15.42 -1.06 -18.67
CA SER A 101 15.87 -0.27 -19.81
C SER A 101 16.40 1.07 -19.33
N TRP A 102 17.34 1.64 -20.09
CA TRP A 102 17.94 2.93 -19.76
C TRP A 102 16.95 4.08 -19.85
N ASP A 103 15.99 4.08 -20.77
CA ASP A 103 15.03 5.18 -20.91
C ASP A 103 13.67 4.73 -21.46
N ASN A 104 12.64 5.56 -21.19
CA ASN A 104 11.28 5.50 -21.75
C ASN A 104 10.54 4.17 -21.54
N GLN A 105 10.93 3.40 -20.52
CA GLN A 105 10.24 2.17 -20.15
C GLN A 105 8.85 2.47 -19.56
N THR A 106 7.82 1.76 -19.99
CA THR A 106 6.44 1.91 -19.48
C THR A 106 5.85 0.64 -18.85
N SER A 107 6.45 -0.52 -19.11
CA SER A 107 6.11 -1.81 -18.48
C SER A 107 7.05 -2.10 -17.30
N GLY A 108 6.74 -3.07 -16.45
CA GLY A 108 7.59 -3.43 -15.29
C GLY A 108 6.96 -3.17 -13.92
N TRP A 109 5.66 -2.87 -13.89
CA TRP A 109 4.86 -2.80 -12.67
C TRP A 109 4.68 -4.19 -12.05
N SER A 110 4.83 -4.25 -10.74
CA SER A 110 4.57 -5.42 -9.89
C SER A 110 4.15 -4.94 -8.50
N THR A 111 3.91 -5.86 -7.57
CA THR A 111 3.64 -5.54 -6.17
C THR A 111 4.89 -5.69 -5.32
N TYR A 112 5.18 -4.68 -4.52
CA TYR A 112 6.04 -4.79 -3.36
C TYR A 112 5.19 -4.82 -2.10
N THR A 113 5.36 -5.90 -1.35
CA THR A 113 4.88 -6.04 0.02
C THR A 113 6.13 -6.15 0.89
N ALA A 114 6.35 -5.18 1.78
CA ALA A 114 7.49 -5.24 2.69
C ALA A 114 7.43 -6.55 3.50
N ALA A 115 8.43 -7.41 3.32
CA ALA A 115 8.57 -8.63 4.11
C ALA A 115 8.89 -8.22 5.56
N GLY A 116 7.85 -8.19 6.41
CA GLY A 116 7.99 -7.85 7.83
C GLY A 116 7.85 -6.37 8.20
N GLY A 117 7.34 -5.51 7.30
CA GLY A 117 7.12 -4.08 7.58
C GLY A 117 5.89 -3.79 8.44
N SER A 118 5.86 -4.28 9.68
CA SER A 118 5.23 -3.53 10.77
C SER A 118 6.24 -2.50 11.25
N THR A 119 6.40 -1.40 10.50
CA THR A 119 7.12 -0.23 10.99
C THR A 119 6.09 0.81 11.44
N SER A 120 5.91 0.84 12.75
CA SER A 120 5.40 1.98 13.49
C SER A 120 6.31 3.19 13.24
N GLU A 121 5.87 4.12 12.40
CA GLU A 121 6.28 5.52 12.39
C GLU A 121 5.00 6.35 12.63
N PRO A 122 5.04 7.42 13.44
CA PRO A 122 3.84 8.08 13.93
C PRO A 122 3.20 8.90 12.81
N VAL A 123 2.23 8.30 12.13
CA VAL A 123 1.35 9.04 11.24
C VAL A 123 0.40 9.83 12.14
N THR A 124 0.43 11.15 12.00
CA THR A 124 -0.64 12.00 12.56
C THR A 124 -1.89 11.78 11.69
N GLU A 125 -2.55 10.64 11.85
CA GLU A 125 -3.89 10.34 11.33
C GLU A 125 -4.92 10.93 12.30
N PRO A 126 -6.12 11.36 11.85
CA PRO A 126 -7.13 11.83 12.79
C PRO A 126 -7.47 10.67 13.73
N GLU A 127 -7.47 10.96 15.03
CA GLU A 127 -7.83 10.03 16.08
C GLU A 127 -9.17 9.36 15.77
N GLY A 128 -9.15 8.06 15.46
CA GLY A 128 -10.35 7.29 15.19
C GLY A 128 -10.06 6.00 14.44
N GLY A 129 -10.05 4.87 15.15
CA GLY A 129 -10.09 3.56 14.54
C GLY A 129 -9.40 2.47 15.35
N VAL A 130 -9.96 1.26 15.27
CA VAL A 130 -9.43 0.06 15.92
C VAL A 130 -9.03 -0.94 14.84
N THR A 131 -7.86 -1.56 15.04
CA THR A 131 -7.39 -2.67 14.20
C THR A 131 -7.77 -4.00 14.85
N TYR A 132 -8.65 -4.73 14.20
CA TYR A 132 -9.12 -6.04 14.62
C TYR A 132 -8.24 -7.12 13.98
N THR A 133 -7.70 -8.03 14.79
CA THR A 133 -6.85 -9.14 14.33
C THR A 133 -7.33 -10.45 14.96
N VAL A 134 -7.43 -11.51 14.17
CA VAL A 134 -7.84 -12.85 14.64
C VAL A 134 -6.95 -13.94 14.05
N THR A 135 -6.61 -14.92 14.88
CA THR A 135 -5.97 -16.16 14.44
C THR A 135 -7.06 -17.19 14.18
N VAL A 136 -7.06 -17.78 12.99
CA VAL A 136 -8.05 -18.78 12.59
C VAL A 136 -7.37 -20.15 12.38
N PRO A 137 -8.10 -21.27 12.53
CA PRO A 137 -7.55 -22.59 12.22
C PRO A 137 -7.09 -22.71 10.76
N SER A 138 -6.07 -23.54 10.53
CA SER A 138 -5.59 -23.87 9.19
C SER A 138 -6.73 -24.41 8.32
N GLY A 139 -6.86 -23.90 7.09
CA GLY A 139 -7.95 -24.27 6.17
C GLY A 139 -9.12 -23.28 6.16
N THR A 140 -9.08 -22.23 6.99
CA THR A 140 -10.02 -21.10 6.90
C THR A 140 -9.72 -20.30 5.63
N ASN A 141 -10.66 -20.31 4.67
CA ASN A 141 -10.47 -19.65 3.38
C ASN A 141 -10.83 -18.15 3.41
N GLN A 142 -11.70 -17.75 4.33
CA GLN A 142 -12.19 -16.36 4.46
C GLN A 142 -12.51 -16.04 5.92
N CYS A 143 -12.35 -14.78 6.30
CA CYS A 143 -12.77 -14.26 7.60
C CYS A 143 -13.46 -12.90 7.44
N TYR A 144 -14.51 -12.69 8.21
CA TYR A 144 -15.29 -11.45 8.27
C TYR A 144 -15.41 -11.01 9.72
N ILE A 145 -15.51 -9.70 9.92
CA ILE A 145 -15.91 -9.09 11.18
C ILE A 145 -17.30 -8.50 11.04
N ASN A 146 -18.16 -8.72 12.02
CA ASN A 146 -19.46 -8.07 12.14
C ASN A 146 -19.65 -7.59 13.58
N GLY A 147 -20.03 -6.33 13.75
CA GLY A 147 -20.28 -5.72 15.04
C GLY A 147 -20.74 -4.28 14.92
N GLU A 148 -20.83 -3.60 16.05
CA GLU A 148 -21.28 -2.20 16.12
C GLU A 148 -20.37 -1.27 15.28
N ALA A 149 -19.06 -1.54 15.30
CA ALA A 149 -18.07 -0.81 14.52
C ALA A 149 -18.28 -0.90 12.99
N THR A 150 -18.88 -1.99 12.50
CA THR A 150 -19.16 -2.19 11.07
C THR A 150 -20.59 -1.81 10.69
N GLY A 151 -21.37 -1.21 11.61
CA GLY A 151 -22.80 -0.97 11.39
C GLY A 151 -23.57 -2.28 11.20
N ASN A 152 -23.20 -3.34 11.91
CA ASN A 152 -23.76 -4.69 11.81
C ASN A 152 -23.66 -5.34 10.41
N THR A 153 -22.68 -4.90 9.60
CA THR A 153 -22.41 -5.46 8.28
C THR A 153 -21.20 -6.39 8.33
N PHE A 154 -21.23 -7.49 7.58
CA PHE A 154 -20.08 -8.39 7.44
C PHE A 154 -19.01 -7.74 6.58
N VAL A 155 -17.89 -7.37 7.20
CA VAL A 155 -16.75 -6.77 6.53
C VAL A 155 -15.64 -7.80 6.38
N LYS A 156 -15.26 -8.09 5.14
CA LYS A 156 -14.19 -9.05 4.85
C LYS A 156 -12.85 -8.55 5.39
N MET A 157 -12.13 -9.44 6.06
CA MET A 157 -10.79 -9.20 6.59
C MET A 157 -9.71 -9.66 5.60
N THR A 158 -8.52 -9.08 5.72
CA THR A 158 -7.36 -9.42 4.88
C THR A 158 -6.54 -10.51 5.57
N LEU A 159 -6.23 -11.60 4.85
CA LEU A 159 -5.29 -12.63 5.31
C LEU A 159 -3.87 -12.07 5.30
N LEU A 160 -3.18 -12.16 6.43
CA LEU A 160 -1.78 -11.82 6.61
C LEU A 160 -0.89 -13.03 6.31
N ALA A 161 0.38 -12.77 6.00
CA ALA A 161 1.37 -13.80 5.66
C ALA A 161 1.62 -14.82 6.80
N ASP A 162 1.28 -14.46 8.04
CA ASP A 162 1.42 -15.31 9.23
C ASP A 162 0.18 -16.16 9.55
N GLY A 163 -0.83 -16.16 8.68
CA GLY A 163 -2.06 -16.93 8.85
C GLY A 163 -3.15 -16.24 9.68
N ARG A 164 -2.93 -15.01 10.14
CA ARG A 164 -3.94 -14.21 10.84
C ARG A 164 -4.77 -13.39 9.86
N TYR A 165 -6.00 -13.05 10.23
CA TYR A 165 -6.81 -12.09 9.49
C TYR A 165 -6.84 -10.74 10.20
N GLN A 166 -6.75 -9.65 9.43
CA GLN A 166 -6.75 -8.29 9.95
C GLN A 166 -7.71 -7.35 9.20
N LYS A 167 -8.34 -6.44 9.94
CA LYS A 167 -9.09 -5.30 9.39
C LYS A 167 -8.99 -4.09 10.30
N ARG A 168 -8.61 -2.94 9.74
CA ARG A 168 -8.77 -1.64 10.41
C ARG A 168 -10.16 -1.08 10.11
N ILE A 169 -10.85 -0.63 11.16
CA ILE A 169 -12.15 0.06 11.06
C ILE A 169 -11.97 1.44 11.67
N THR A 170 -12.07 2.49 10.86
CA THR A 170 -11.84 3.89 11.25
C THR A 170 -12.95 4.48 12.11
N THR A 171 -14.16 3.91 12.05
CA THR A 171 -15.30 4.26 12.91
C THR A 171 -15.25 3.61 14.29
N ALA A 172 -14.33 2.67 14.51
CA ALA A 172 -14.28 1.91 15.74
C ALA A 172 -13.61 2.67 16.90
N HIS A 173 -14.13 2.46 18.10
CA HIS A 173 -13.53 2.84 19.38
C HIS A 173 -13.62 1.66 20.37
N THR A 174 -12.96 1.77 21.52
CA THR A 174 -12.97 0.72 22.55
C THR A 174 -14.38 0.48 23.10
N GLY A 175 -14.75 -0.77 23.40
CA GLY A 175 -16.03 -1.14 24.01
C GLY A 175 -17.16 -1.46 23.02
N LEU A 176 -16.90 -1.40 21.71
CA LEU A 176 -17.85 -1.79 20.68
C LEU A 176 -17.87 -3.31 20.52
N THR A 177 -19.08 -3.90 20.53
CA THR A 177 -19.18 -5.35 20.44
C THR A 177 -18.98 -5.88 19.02
N TYR A 178 -18.33 -7.05 18.89
CA TYR A 178 -18.08 -7.69 17.60
C TYR A 178 -17.84 -9.21 17.69
N ASN A 179 -18.02 -9.89 16.56
CA ASN A 179 -17.71 -11.30 16.33
C ASN A 179 -16.96 -11.52 15.01
N TYR A 180 -16.27 -12.65 14.92
CA TYR A 180 -15.65 -13.12 13.68
C TYR A 180 -16.48 -14.21 13.01
N TYR A 181 -16.40 -14.30 11.69
CA TYR A 181 -17.17 -15.23 10.88
C TYR A 181 -16.32 -15.80 9.74
N SER A 182 -16.50 -17.08 9.43
CA SER A 182 -15.84 -17.73 8.29
C SER A 182 -16.56 -17.52 6.94
N GLY A 183 -17.67 -16.78 6.96
CA GLY A 183 -18.49 -16.41 5.81
C GLY A 183 -19.38 -15.21 6.13
N ALA A 184 -20.03 -14.62 5.12
CA ALA A 184 -20.87 -13.44 5.28
C ALA A 184 -22.31 -13.76 5.75
N SER A 185 -22.45 -14.67 6.72
CA SER A 185 -23.72 -15.03 7.37
C SER A 185 -23.48 -15.30 8.86
N ALA A 186 -24.52 -15.12 9.67
CA ALA A 186 -24.50 -15.45 11.09
C ALA A 186 -24.22 -16.94 11.35
N ASP A 187 -24.55 -17.81 10.39
CA ASP A 187 -24.31 -19.27 10.46
C ASP A 187 -22.82 -19.63 10.51
N TYR A 188 -21.95 -18.70 10.11
CA TYR A 188 -20.50 -18.90 10.06
C TYR A 188 -19.77 -18.30 11.25
N VAL A 189 -20.47 -18.01 12.35
CA VAL A 189 -19.88 -17.43 13.55
C VAL A 189 -18.72 -18.28 14.06
N GLU A 190 -17.68 -17.62 14.56
CA GLU A 190 -16.58 -18.28 15.22
C GLU A 190 -17.08 -19.17 16.36
N VAL A 191 -16.56 -20.39 16.38
CA VAL A 191 -16.88 -21.39 17.40
C VAL A 191 -15.62 -21.80 18.14
N THR A 192 -15.80 -22.17 19.41
CA THR A 192 -14.79 -22.85 20.23
C THR A 192 -14.45 -24.23 19.65
N ALA A 193 -13.37 -24.86 20.15
CA ALA A 193 -13.01 -26.22 19.77
C ALA A 193 -14.12 -27.27 20.05
N LEU A 194 -15.09 -26.95 20.90
CA LEU A 194 -16.25 -27.78 21.21
C LEU A 194 -17.46 -27.50 20.31
N GLY A 195 -17.33 -26.61 19.31
CA GLY A 195 -18.40 -26.25 18.38
C GLY A 195 -19.38 -25.20 18.90
N ASN A 196 -19.19 -24.67 20.12
CA ASN A 196 -20.05 -23.62 20.68
C ASN A 196 -19.65 -22.24 20.13
N ALA A 197 -20.63 -21.41 19.79
CA ALA A 197 -20.39 -20.02 19.37
C ALA A 197 -19.61 -19.24 20.42
N VAL A 198 -18.62 -18.48 19.98
CA VAL A 198 -17.84 -17.58 20.84
C VAL A 198 -18.70 -16.37 21.19
N SER A 199 -18.70 -15.98 22.47
CA SER A 199 -19.42 -14.79 22.93
C SER A 199 -18.84 -13.51 22.30
N PRO A 200 -19.68 -12.49 22.04
CA PRO A 200 -19.23 -11.19 21.56
C PRO A 200 -18.08 -10.61 22.36
N ARG A 201 -17.07 -10.13 21.65
CA ARG A 201 -15.91 -9.40 22.20
C ARG A 201 -16.24 -7.90 22.29
N ALA A 202 -15.52 -7.16 23.12
CA ALA A 202 -15.64 -5.71 23.30
C ALA A 202 -14.25 -5.03 23.34
#